data_AF-A0A2D8PHI2-F1
#
_entry.id   AF-A0A2D8PHI2-F1
#
_cell.length_a   1.000
_cell.length_b   1.000
_cell.length_c   1.000
_cell.angle_alpha   90.00
_cell.angle_beta   90.00
_cell.angle_gamma   90.00
#
_symmetry.space_group_name_H-M   'P 1'
#
loop_
_entity.id
_entity.type
_entity.pdbx_description
1 polymer ?
#
loop_
_entity_poly.entity_id
_entity_poly.type
_entity_poly.pdbx_seq_one_letter_code
_entity_poly.pdbx_strand_id
1 'polypeptide(L)'
;MAIEPCIQGEKGGTTLPVTKLEIADRSQFAHGESFGETGSYELIEGKVHFAVDPLNPRNQVITDLDLAPRDSAGKVEMSADFAVLKPSELGRGNRRLLFDVVNRG
;
A
#
# COMPACT_ATOMS: atom_id res chain seq x y z
N MET A 1 -6.20 19.56 4.75
CA MET A 1 -5.20 19.05 5.71
C MET A 1 -4.36 18.03 4.97
N ALA A 2 -3.17 18.44 4.51
CA ALA A 2 -2.32 17.61 3.67
C ALA A 2 -1.65 16.53 4.53
N ILE A 3 -1.84 15.27 4.15
CA ILE A 3 -1.07 14.15 4.68
C ILE A 3 0.27 14.18 3.95
N GLU A 4 1.33 14.56 4.67
CA GLU A 4 2.68 14.39 4.17
C GLU A 4 2.95 12.89 3.95
N PRO A 5 3.47 12.49 2.77
CA PRO A 5 3.86 11.10 2.56
C PRO A 5 5.10 10.81 3.41
N CYS A 6 4.91 10.09 4.52
CA CYS A 6 5.99 9.55 5.34
C CYS A 6 6.64 8.33 4.67
N ILE A 7 7.12 8.50 3.43
CA ILE A 7 8.04 7.56 2.80
C ILE A 7 9.40 8.24 2.79
N GLN A 8 9.95 8.51 3.98
CA GLN A 8 11.37 8.80 4.09
C GLN A 8 12.11 7.46 4.15
N GLY A 9 12.58 7.02 2.98
CA GLY A 9 13.48 5.87 2.90
C GLY A 9 14.77 6.16 3.67
N GLU A 10 15.10 5.31 4.63
CA GLU A 10 16.40 5.34 5.31
C GLU A 10 17.53 5.20 4.28
N LYS A 11 18.53 6.07 4.37
CA LYS A 11 19.79 5.96 3.62
C LYS A 11 20.59 4.77 4.18
N GLY A 12 20.31 3.56 3.71
CA GLY A 12 21.10 2.38 4.10
C GLY A 12 20.58 1.02 3.65
N GLY A 13 19.36 0.90 3.14
CA GLY A 13 18.82 -0.40 2.74
C GLY A 13 17.73 -0.25 1.69
N THR A 14 17.81 -1.07 0.65
CA THR A 14 16.78 -1.40 -0.35
C THR A 14 15.70 -0.34 -0.56
N THR A 15 15.80 0.42 -1.67
CA THR A 15 14.74 1.33 -2.11
C THR A 15 13.41 0.56 -2.14
N LEU A 16 12.42 1.04 -1.38
CA LEU A 16 11.07 0.51 -1.43
C LEU A 16 10.55 0.63 -2.88
N PRO A 17 9.99 -0.44 -3.47
CA PRO A 17 9.57 -0.41 -4.87
C PRO A 17 8.35 0.50 -5.09
N VAL A 18 7.66 0.94 -4.04
CA VAL A 18 6.52 1.85 -4.13
C VAL A 18 6.96 3.21 -4.66
N THR A 19 6.40 3.61 -5.80
CA THR A 19 6.71 4.88 -6.47
C THR A 19 5.63 5.94 -6.26
N LYS A 20 4.37 5.52 -6.06
CA LYS A 20 3.24 6.43 -5.86
C LYS A 20 2.10 5.77 -5.09
N LEU A 21 1.44 6.55 -4.25
CA LEU A 21 0.15 6.18 -3.63
C LEU A 21 -0.91 7.16 -4.11
N GLU A 22 -1.94 6.65 -4.77
CA GLU A 22 -3.11 7.42 -5.20
C GLU A 22 -4.30 7.07 -4.33
N ILE A 23 -4.81 8.04 -3.59
CA ILE A 23 -6.04 7.86 -2.80
C ILE A 23 -7.21 8.25 -3.69
N ALA A 24 -8.09 7.29 -3.95
CA ALA A 24 -9.30 7.48 -4.74
C ALA A 24 -10.48 7.92 -3.87
N ASP A 25 -10.68 7.29 -2.70
CA ASP A 25 -11.76 7.62 -1.78
C ASP A 25 -11.32 7.61 -0.31
N ARG A 26 -12.04 8.42 0.48
CA ARG A 26 -12.00 8.43 1.94
C ARG A 26 -13.42 8.59 2.47
N SER A 27 -13.92 7.56 3.13
CA SER A 27 -15.30 7.53 3.60
C SER A 27 -15.43 6.97 5.01
N GLN A 28 -16.54 7.29 5.68
CA GLN A 28 -16.89 6.66 6.95
C GLN A 28 -17.29 5.20 6.70
N PHE A 29 -16.67 4.29 7.43
CA PHE A 29 -17.06 2.89 7.39
C PHE A 29 -18.37 2.67 8.16
N ALA A 30 -19.22 1.76 7.68
CA ALA A 30 -20.49 1.39 8.33
C ALA A 30 -21.34 2.61 8.73
N HIS A 31 -21.42 3.63 7.87
CA HIS A 31 -22.15 4.88 8.13
C HIS A 31 -21.76 5.59 9.44
N GLY A 32 -20.51 5.43 9.88
CA GLY A 32 -20.00 6.04 11.11
C GLY A 32 -20.35 5.27 12.39
N GLU A 33 -20.83 4.03 12.28
CA GLU A 33 -21.05 3.16 13.44
C GLU A 33 -19.79 3.03 14.30
N SER A 34 -19.98 3.01 15.63
CA SER A 34 -18.90 2.89 16.60
C SER A 34 -18.70 1.45 17.03
N PHE A 35 -17.44 1.01 17.04
CA PHE A 35 -17.05 -0.34 17.43
C PHE A 35 -16.39 -0.31 18.80
N GLY A 36 -17.21 -0.54 19.84
CA GLY A 36 -16.76 -0.55 21.24
C GLY A 36 -16.06 0.76 21.64
N GLU A 37 -15.00 0.63 22.44
CA GLU A 37 -14.21 1.78 22.91
C GLU A 37 -13.24 2.35 21.86
N THR A 38 -13.11 1.75 20.69
CA THR A 38 -12.26 2.30 19.62
C THR A 38 -12.97 3.44 18.87
N GLY A 39 -14.29 3.40 18.79
CA GLY A 39 -15.12 4.37 18.07
C GLY A 39 -15.34 4.00 16.61
N SER A 40 -15.63 5.01 15.78
CA SER A 40 -15.87 4.83 14.34
C SER A 40 -14.58 4.59 13.55
N TYR A 41 -14.74 4.12 12.33
CA TYR A 41 -13.66 3.79 11.41
C TYR A 41 -13.82 4.55 10.10
N GLU A 42 -12.70 4.74 9.41
CA GLU A 42 -12.62 5.30 8.07
C GLU A 42 -12.08 4.23 7.12
N LEU A 43 -12.68 4.14 5.95
CA LEU A 43 -12.19 3.36 4.82
C LEU A 43 -11.45 4.30 3.86
N ILE A 44 -10.24 3.91 3.49
CA ILE A 44 -9.40 4.62 2.51
C ILE A 44 -9.10 3.65 1.40
N GLU A 45 -9.46 4.01 0.17
CA GLU A 45 -9.27 3.16 -1.01
C GLU A 45 -8.49 3.89 -2.08
N GLY A 46 -7.79 3.13 -2.92
CA GLY A 46 -7.01 3.70 -4.00
C GLY A 46 -6.09 2.72 -4.70
N LYS A 47 -5.05 3.26 -5.33
CA LYS A 47 -4.07 2.51 -6.12
C LYS A 47 -2.65 2.77 -5.62
N VAL A 48 -1.89 1.71 -5.43
CA VAL A 48 -0.45 1.77 -5.17
C VAL A 48 0.29 1.42 -6.46
N HIS A 49 1.27 2.25 -6.82
CA HIS A 49 2.15 2.04 -7.97
C HIS A 49 3.53 1.64 -7.48
N PHE A 50 4.15 0.68 -8.15
CA PHE A 50 5.45 0.14 -7.80
C PHE A 50 6.29 -0.18 -9.03
N ALA A 51 7.60 0.02 -8.92
CA ALA A 51 8.59 -0.31 -9.94
C ALA A 51 9.62 -1.27 -9.35
N VAL A 52 9.64 -2.51 -9.86
CA VAL A 52 10.49 -3.58 -9.34
C VAL A 52 11.64 -3.90 -10.29
N ASP A 53 12.79 -4.27 -9.73
CA ASP A 53 13.88 -4.85 -10.51
C ASP A 53 13.58 -6.33 -10.79
N PRO A 54 13.37 -6.75 -12.06
CA PRO A 54 13.08 -8.14 -12.38
C PRO A 54 14.27 -9.07 -12.11
N LEU A 55 15.49 -8.54 -12.07
CA LEU A 55 16.70 -9.33 -11.84
C LEU A 55 17.01 -9.52 -10.35
N ASN A 56 16.28 -8.83 -9.45
CA ASN A 56 16.41 -9.05 -8.02
C ASN A 56 16.08 -10.53 -7.70
N PRO A 57 16.96 -11.27 -6.99
CA PRO A 57 16.72 -12.68 -6.68
C PRO A 57 15.38 -12.97 -5.99
N ARG A 58 14.83 -12.01 -5.24
CA ARG A 58 13.50 -12.14 -4.60
C ARG A 58 12.33 -12.06 -5.59
N ASN A 59 12.55 -11.43 -6.74
CA ASN A 59 11.53 -11.22 -7.77
C ASN A 59 11.60 -12.27 -8.88
N GLN A 60 12.73 -12.98 -9.03
CA GLN A 60 12.91 -14.02 -10.05
C GLN A 60 11.94 -15.22 -9.92
N VAL A 61 11.32 -15.39 -8.75
CA VAL A 61 10.26 -16.40 -8.54
C VAL A 61 8.94 -16.01 -9.19
N ILE A 62 8.77 -14.76 -9.60
CA ILE A 62 7.57 -14.26 -10.28
C ILE A 62 7.68 -14.62 -11.76
N THR A 63 6.81 -15.51 -12.21
CA THR A 63 6.75 -15.98 -13.59
C THR A 63 6.65 -14.81 -14.57
N ASP A 64 7.47 -14.88 -15.63
CA ASP A 64 7.54 -13.94 -16.76
C ASP A 64 7.88 -12.48 -16.40
N LEU A 65 8.23 -12.18 -15.14
CA LEU A 65 8.55 -10.82 -14.73
C LEU A 65 9.77 -10.25 -15.48
N ASP A 66 10.74 -11.10 -15.80
CA ASP A 66 11.92 -10.73 -16.57
C ASP A 66 11.63 -10.46 -18.06
N LEU A 67 10.52 -11.00 -18.57
CA LEU A 67 10.01 -10.79 -19.93
C LEU A 67 9.12 -9.54 -20.07
N ALA A 68 8.67 -8.98 -18.95
CA ALA A 68 7.79 -7.81 -18.96
C ALA A 68 8.49 -6.54 -19.51
N PRO A 69 7.74 -5.61 -20.14
CA PRO A 69 8.28 -4.31 -20.54
C PRO A 69 8.92 -3.57 -19.37
N ARG A 70 10.03 -2.88 -19.64
CA ARG A 70 10.81 -2.16 -18.63
C ARG A 70 10.83 -0.67 -18.92
N ASP A 71 10.83 0.13 -17.86
CA ASP A 71 11.01 1.58 -17.93
C ASP A 71 12.46 1.96 -18.30
N SER A 72 12.73 3.27 -18.39
CA SER A 72 14.07 3.79 -18.67
C SER A 72 15.10 3.50 -17.56
N ALA A 73 14.65 3.12 -16.37
CA ALA A 73 15.47 2.66 -15.26
C ALA A 73 15.66 1.13 -15.24
N GLY A 74 15.14 0.41 -16.24
CA GLY A 74 15.23 -1.04 -16.35
C GLY A 74 14.32 -1.81 -15.39
N LYS A 75 13.32 -1.15 -14.81
CA LYS A 75 12.36 -1.74 -13.86
C LYS A 75 11.03 -2.06 -14.53
N VAL A 76 10.30 -3.02 -13.97
CA VAL A 76 8.93 -3.34 -14.39
C VAL A 76 7.95 -2.52 -13.54
N GLU A 77 7.16 -1.68 -14.20
CA GLU A 77 6.11 -0.89 -13.57
C GLU A 77 4.83 -1.70 -13.39
N MET A 78 4.22 -1.59 -12.22
CA MET A 78 3.02 -2.31 -11.84
C MET A 78 2.15 -1.44 -10.93
N SER A 79 0.87 -1.80 -10.82
CA SER A 79 -0.03 -1.19 -9.85
C SER A 79 -0.98 -2.22 -9.25
N ALA A 80 -1.46 -1.93 -8.06
CA ALA A 80 -2.47 -2.73 -7.36
C ALA A 80 -3.46 -1.80 -6.66
N ASP A 81 -4.69 -2.25 -6.51
CA ASP A 81 -5.65 -1.55 -5.66
C ASP A 81 -5.36 -1.84 -4.18
N PHE A 82 -5.66 -0.90 -3.30
CA PHE A 82 -5.52 -1.06 -1.86
C PHE A 82 -6.75 -0.54 -1.14
N ALA A 83 -7.02 -1.12 0.03
CA ALA A 83 -7.99 -0.64 0.99
C ALA A 83 -7.35 -0.63 2.38
N VAL A 84 -7.55 0.45 3.12
CA VAL A 84 -7.14 0.58 4.53
C VAL A 84 -8.36 0.94 5.34
N LEU A 85 -8.73 0.03 6.25
CA LEU A 85 -9.71 0.29 7.29
C LEU A 85 -8.95 0.66 8.57
N LYS A 86 -9.18 1.87 9.09
CA LYS A 86 -8.52 2.36 10.31
C LYS A 86 -9.50 3.03 11.25
N PRO A 87 -9.23 3.11 12.55
CA PRO A 87 -9.98 4.00 13.43
C PRO A 87 -9.96 5.44 12.90
N SER A 88 -11.08 6.15 13.03
CA SER A 88 -11.14 7.60 12.78
C SER A 88 -10.14 8.30 13.70
N GLU A 89 -10.14 7.90 14.98
CA GLU A 89 -9.15 8.34 15.98
C GLU A 89 -8.04 7.31 16.14
N LEU A 90 -6.93 7.51 15.44
CA LEU A 90 -5.78 6.59 15.43
C LEU A 90 -5.26 6.23 16.83
N GLY A 91 -5.33 7.18 17.78
CA GLY A 91 -4.90 6.97 19.17
C GLY A 91 -5.72 5.94 19.96
N ARG A 92 -6.93 5.61 19.49
CA ARG A 92 -7.81 4.61 20.11
C ARG A 92 -7.61 3.20 19.54
N GLY A 93 -6.78 3.05 18.50
CA GLY A 93 -6.41 1.75 17.94
C GLY A 93 -5.38 1.01 18.79
N ASN A 94 -5.22 -0.29 18.55
CA ASN A 94 -4.24 -1.15 19.24
C ASN A 94 -2.83 -1.12 18.62
N ARG A 95 -2.58 -0.23 17.66
CA ARG A 95 -1.29 -0.07 16.93
C ARG A 95 -0.78 -1.34 16.25
N ARG A 96 -1.68 -2.26 15.88
CA ARG A 96 -1.36 -3.47 15.10
C ARG A 96 -1.99 -3.38 13.73
N LEU A 97 -1.26 -3.87 12.72
CA LEU A 97 -1.78 -4.04 11.37
C LEU A 97 -2.25 -5.48 11.21
N LEU A 98 -3.53 -5.65 10.87
CA LEU A 98 -3.98 -6.86 10.21
C LEU A 98 -3.82 -6.62 8.71
N PHE A 99 -2.99 -7.43 8.07
CA PHE A 99 -2.68 -7.30 6.66
C PHE A 99 -3.12 -8.57 5.94
N ASP A 100 -3.91 -8.39 4.89
CA ASP A 100 -4.34 -9.45 4.01
C ASP A 100 -3.79 -9.18 2.60
N VAL A 101 -3.18 -10.20 2.02
CA VAL A 101 -2.73 -10.18 0.64
C VAL A 101 -3.71 -11.01 -0.15
N VAL A 102 -4.50 -10.33 -0.99
CA VAL A 102 -5.39 -11.02 -1.91
C VAL A 102 -4.51 -11.71 -2.96
N ASN A 103 -4.19 -12.98 -2.73
CA ASN A 103 -3.61 -13.82 -3.76
C ASN A 103 -4.62 -13.97 -4.89
N ARG A 104 -4.17 -13.87 -6.16
CA ARG A 104 -4.93 -14.49 -7.24
C ARG A 104 -4.96 -15.99 -6.96
N GLY A 105 -6.15 -16.60 -7.05
CA GLY A 105 -6.29 -18.06 -7.09
C GLY A 105 -5.51 -18.67 -8.25
#